data_AF-A0A3B6I0Z9-F1
#
_entry.id   AF-A0A3B6I0Z9-F1
#
_cell.length_a   1.000
_cell.length_b   1.000
_cell.length_c   1.000
_cell.angle_alpha   90.00
_cell.angle_beta   90.00
_cell.angle_gamma   90.00
#
_symmetry.space_group_name_H-M   'P 1'
#
loop_
_entity.id
_entity.type
_entity.pdbx_description
1 polymer ?
#
loop_
_entity_poly.entity_id
_entity_poly.type
_entity_poly.pdbx_seq_one_letter_code
_entity_poly.pdbx_strand_id
1 'polypeptide(L)'
;MNSWLVVCGDMLLLIDQRFSSGGLGGSSNTIFRVSRLNFSVEPAKWVKLEKLDNYALFVSPDRRNPTFCCMSPERWGGKSNCIYFARLTEDPDETWTAVEFGQPVPDSAVRAMLFYDMSSPPDCGVLSSLWVFPSLVYGSG
;
A
#
# COMPACT_ATOMS: atom_id res chain seq x y z
N MET A 1 -0.01 13.22 5.80
CA MET A 1 1.12 12.50 5.14
C MET A 1 1.23 11.14 5.81
N ASN A 2 1.16 10.06 5.05
CA ASN A 2 1.18 8.70 5.58
C ASN A 2 2.46 7.98 5.16
N SER A 3 3.07 7.28 6.13
CA SER A 3 4.25 6.45 5.93
C SER A 3 4.00 5.08 6.55
N TRP A 4 4.41 4.02 5.85
CA TRP A 4 4.29 2.64 6.32
C TRP A 4 5.61 1.91 6.23
N LEU A 5 5.87 1.06 7.21
CA LEU A 5 7.05 0.21 7.27
C LEU A 5 6.62 -1.23 7.00
N VAL A 6 7.23 -1.87 6.00
CA VAL A 6 6.89 -3.23 5.57
C VAL A 6 8.14 -4.09 5.54
N VAL A 7 8.05 -5.29 6.11
CA VAL A 7 9.01 -6.37 5.86
C VAL A 7 8.56 -7.12 4.61
N CYS A 8 9.46 -7.26 3.63
CA CYS A 8 9.19 -7.88 2.33
C CYS A 8 10.35 -8.80 1.95
N GLY A 9 10.19 -10.10 2.20
CA GLY A 9 11.28 -11.06 2.09
C GLY A 9 12.42 -10.71 3.08
N ASP A 10 13.60 -10.46 2.54
CA ASP A 10 14.80 -10.01 3.26
C ASP A 10 14.94 -8.47 3.33
N MET A 11 14.02 -7.73 2.71
CA MET A 11 14.06 -6.27 2.64
C MET A 11 13.16 -5.62 3.70
N LEU A 12 13.64 -4.53 4.29
CA LEU A 12 12.81 -3.58 5.03
C LEU A 12 12.50 -2.38 4.12
N LEU A 13 11.21 -2.15 3.85
CA LEU A 13 10.72 -1.14 2.94
C LEU A 13 9.97 -0.03 3.69
N LEU A 14 10.25 1.22 3.34
CA LEU A 14 9.50 2.40 3.76
C LEU A 14 8.67 2.89 2.57
N ILE A 15 7.37 3.00 2.76
CA ILE A 15 6.41 3.50 1.77
C ILE A 15 5.94 4.87 2.23
N ASP A 16 6.18 5.90 1.42
CA ASP A 16 5.76 7.26 1.69
C ASP A 16 4.72 7.72 0.67
N GLN A 17 3.57 8.18 1.14
CA GLN A 17 2.58 8.85 0.32
C GLN A 17 2.96 10.33 0.15
N ARG A 18 3.31 10.74 -1.08
CA ARG A 18 3.56 12.15 -1.41
C ARG A 18 2.41 12.74 -2.21
N PHE A 19 1.94 13.89 -1.74
CA PHE A 19 1.00 14.74 -2.47
C PHE A 19 1.80 15.75 -3.30
N SER A 20 1.57 15.77 -4.61
CA SER A 20 1.95 16.89 -5.45
C SER A 20 0.70 17.75 -5.65
N SER A 21 0.68 18.96 -5.09
CA SER A 21 -0.37 19.92 -5.44
C SER A 21 -0.09 20.43 -6.84
N GLY A 22 -0.91 20.01 -7.82
CA GLY A 22 -1.05 20.77 -9.05
C GLY A 22 -1.48 22.19 -8.68
N GLY A 23 -0.88 23.20 -9.32
CA GLY A 23 -1.27 24.59 -9.13
C GLY A 23 -2.77 24.82 -9.40
N LEU A 24 -3.25 26.01 -9.03
CA LEU A 24 -4.64 26.49 -9.15
C LEU A 24 -5.39 25.92 -10.37
N GLY A 25 -6.16 24.85 -10.15
CA GLY A 25 -7.13 24.31 -11.11
C GLY A 25 -6.99 22.84 -11.56
N GLY A 26 -5.99 22.06 -11.10
CA GLY A 26 -5.76 20.71 -11.66
C GLY A 26 -5.43 19.61 -10.63
N SER A 27 -5.98 18.42 -10.87
CA SER A 27 -5.83 17.13 -10.16
C SER A 27 -4.60 16.99 -9.23
N SER A 28 -4.86 16.55 -8.00
CA SER A 28 -3.83 16.27 -6.98
C SER A 28 -3.13 14.94 -7.29
N ASN A 29 -1.95 15.00 -7.89
CA ASN A 29 -1.21 13.78 -8.21
C ASN A 29 -0.59 13.21 -6.93
N THR A 30 -1.15 12.12 -6.41
CA THR A 30 -0.58 11.38 -5.27
C THR A 30 0.27 10.25 -5.80
N ILE A 31 1.50 10.12 -5.32
CA ILE A 31 2.42 9.04 -5.73
C ILE A 31 3.01 8.40 -4.47
N PHE A 32 3.11 7.08 -4.47
CA PHE A 32 3.86 6.35 -3.46
C PHE A 32 5.34 6.29 -3.82
N ARG A 33 6.20 6.69 -2.89
CA ARG A 33 7.64 6.43 -2.96
C ARG A 33 7.97 5.26 -2.06
N VAL A 34 8.65 4.27 -2.59
CA VAL A 34 9.15 3.14 -1.80
C VAL A 34 10.66 3.21 -1.74
N SER A 35 11.19 3.06 -0.53
CA SER A 35 12.64 3.01 -0.28
C SER A 35 12.98 1.74 0.48
N ARG A 36 14.09 1.09 0.13
CA ARG A 36 14.63 -0.05 0.89
C ARG A 36 15.70 0.42 1.87
N LEU A 37 15.76 -0.20 3.04
CA LEU A 37 16.86 0.03 3.97
C LEU A 37 18.10 -0.73 3.48
N ASN A 38 19.19 -0.01 3.21
CA ASN A 38 20.47 -0.58 2.83
C ASN A 38 21.35 -0.79 4.07
N PHE A 39 21.56 -2.05 4.43
CA PHE A 39 22.42 -2.47 5.53
C PHE A 39 23.91 -2.61 5.15
N SER A 40 24.27 -2.48 3.87
CA SER A 40 25.68 -2.56 3.41
C SER A 40 26.52 -1.32 3.77
N VAL A 41 25.91 -0.28 4.35
CA VAL A 41 26.56 0.97 4.74
C VAL A 41 26.28 1.27 6.21
N GLU A 42 27.22 1.92 6.91
CA GLU A 42 27.08 2.30 8.32
C GLU A 42 27.07 3.83 8.47
N PRO A 43 26.03 4.43 9.11
CA PRO A 43 24.76 3.79 9.50
C PRO A 43 23.94 3.39 8.26
N ALA A 44 23.00 2.46 8.45
CA ALA A 44 22.10 2.02 7.38
C ALA A 44 21.33 3.20 6.78
N LYS A 45 21.11 3.18 5.46
CA LYS A 45 20.47 4.30 4.73
C LYS A 45 19.30 3.84 3.89
N TRP A 46 18.26 4.67 3.82
CA TRP A 46 17.15 4.48 2.90
C TRP A 46 17.59 4.77 1.47
N VAL A 47 17.38 3.82 0.57
CA VAL A 47 17.69 3.94 -0.85
C VAL A 47 16.39 3.77 -1.63
N LYS A 48 16.13 4.67 -2.58
CA LYS A 48 14.94 4.58 -3.45
C LYS A 48 14.91 3.21 -4.15
N LEU A 49 13.75 2.57 -4.11
CA LEU A 49 13.48 1.35 -4.85
C LEU A 49 12.90 1.73 -6.23
N GLU A 50 13.34 1.09 -7.31
CA GLU A 50 12.87 1.39 -8.67
C GLU A 50 11.70 0.50 -9.12
N LYS A 51 11.54 -0.69 -8.52
CA LYS A 51 10.46 -1.64 -8.77
C LYS A 51 10.35 -2.65 -7.64
N LEU A 52 9.18 -3.26 -7.49
CA LEU A 52 8.95 -4.35 -6.53
C LEU A 52 9.14 -5.74 -7.14
N ASP A 53 9.41 -5.84 -8.44
CA ASP A 53 9.55 -7.11 -9.16
C ASP A 53 8.33 -8.02 -8.93
N ASN A 54 8.52 -9.22 -8.40
CA ASN A 54 7.48 -10.21 -8.17
C ASN A 54 6.70 -10.00 -6.86
N TYR A 55 6.92 -8.88 -6.16
CA TYR A 55 6.23 -8.54 -4.93
C TYR A 55 5.06 -7.59 -5.17
N ALA A 56 4.06 -7.68 -4.30
CA ALA A 56 3.01 -6.70 -4.13
C ALA A 56 2.96 -6.23 -2.67
N LEU A 57 2.69 -4.94 -2.47
CA LEU A 57 2.57 -4.35 -1.14
C LEU A 57 1.10 -4.10 -0.83
N PHE A 58 0.72 -4.30 0.42
CA PHE A 58 -0.62 -4.04 0.90
C PHE A 58 -0.56 -2.98 1.98
N VAL A 59 -1.17 -1.83 1.71
CA VAL A 59 -1.21 -0.70 2.63
C VAL A 59 -2.64 -0.42 3.04
N SER A 60 -2.82 -0.03 4.30
CA SER A 60 -4.11 0.39 4.83
C SER A 60 -4.00 1.82 5.36
N PRO A 61 -4.97 2.70 5.05
CA PRO A 61 -5.03 4.02 5.66
C PRO A 61 -5.24 3.95 7.17
N ASP A 62 -5.96 2.91 7.63
CA ASP A 62 -6.13 2.63 9.05
C ASP A 62 -4.83 2.05 9.61
N ARG A 63 -4.15 2.84 10.45
CA ARG A 63 -2.88 2.51 11.12
C ARG A 63 -2.97 1.27 12.02
N ARG A 64 -4.17 0.83 12.38
CA ARG A 64 -4.40 -0.40 13.16
C ARG A 64 -4.19 -1.66 12.31
N ASN A 65 -4.36 -1.55 10.99
CA ASN A 65 -4.18 -2.68 10.08
C ASN A 65 -2.71 -2.81 9.69
N PRO A 66 -2.12 -4.01 9.79
CA PRO A 66 -0.74 -4.22 9.42
C PRO A 66 -0.56 -4.06 7.91
N THR A 67 0.57 -3.49 7.53
CA THR A 67 1.04 -3.53 6.16
C THR A 67 1.91 -4.76 5.96
N PHE A 68 1.73 -5.46 4.84
CA PHE A 68 2.53 -6.65 4.53
C PHE A 68 2.82 -6.71 3.03
N CYS A 69 3.78 -7.56 2.70
CA CYS A 69 4.23 -7.83 1.35
C CYS A 69 3.84 -9.26 0.96
N CYS A 70 3.42 -9.45 -0.30
CA CYS A 70 3.09 -10.75 -0.87
C CYS A 70 4.01 -11.01 -2.06
N MET A 71 4.60 -12.21 -2.11
CA MET A 71 5.37 -12.67 -3.26
C MET A 71 4.46 -13.44 -4.21
N SER A 72 4.62 -13.25 -5.51
CA SER A 72 3.85 -13.92 -6.57
C SER A 72 2.33 -13.80 -6.40
N PRO A 73 1.80 -12.57 -6.34
CA PRO A 73 0.36 -12.34 -6.20
C PRO A 73 -0.48 -12.93 -7.35
N GLU A 74 0.13 -13.23 -8.50
CA GLU A 74 -0.50 -13.90 -9.63
C GLU A 74 -1.10 -15.27 -9.25
N ARG A 75 -0.58 -15.93 -8.20
CA ARG A 75 -1.10 -17.21 -7.70
C ARG A 75 -2.57 -17.15 -7.25
N TRP A 76 -3.06 -15.97 -6.89
CA TRP A 76 -4.45 -15.72 -6.53
C TRP A 76 -5.15 -14.75 -7.49
N GLY A 77 -4.57 -14.49 -8.66
CA GLY A 77 -5.11 -13.56 -9.66
C GLY A 77 -4.74 -12.08 -9.45
N GLY A 78 -3.82 -11.81 -8.53
CA GLY A 78 -3.25 -10.48 -8.31
C GLY A 78 -2.19 -10.09 -9.34
N LYS A 79 -1.58 -8.92 -9.13
CA LYS A 79 -0.57 -8.29 -9.98
C LYS A 79 0.66 -7.97 -9.13
N SER A 80 1.83 -8.43 -9.57
CA SER A 80 3.11 -8.01 -9.01
C SER A 80 3.43 -6.58 -9.42
N ASN A 81 4.49 -6.03 -8.82
CA ASN A 81 4.89 -4.64 -9.00
C ASN A 81 3.77 -3.63 -8.69
N CYS A 82 2.89 -3.96 -7.74
CA CYS A 82 1.74 -3.13 -7.38
C CYS A 82 1.67 -2.85 -5.87
N ILE A 83 1.05 -1.72 -5.55
CA ILE A 83 0.62 -1.35 -4.20
C ILE A 83 -0.91 -1.46 -4.16
N TYR A 84 -1.39 -2.30 -3.26
CA TYR A 84 -2.79 -2.56 -2.99
C TYR A 84 -3.25 -1.75 -1.78
N PHE A 85 -4.45 -1.21 -1.85
CA PHE A 85 -5.13 -0.62 -0.71
C PHE A 85 -6.63 -0.89 -0.78
N ALA A 86 -7.25 -0.98 0.39
CA ALA A 86 -8.68 -1.19 0.52
C ALA A 86 -9.43 0.05 0.02
N ARG A 87 -10.52 -0.15 -0.73
CA ARG A 87 -11.47 0.91 -1.07
C ARG A 87 -12.55 0.99 0.00
N LEU A 88 -13.02 2.20 0.24
CA LEU A 88 -14.26 2.45 0.98
C LEU A 88 -15.42 2.33 -0.01
N THR A 89 -15.84 1.11 -0.33
CA THR A 89 -17.02 0.85 -1.16
C THR A 89 -17.92 -0.17 -0.48
N GLU A 90 -19.22 0.01 -0.63
CA GLU A 90 -20.22 -1.01 -0.22
C GLU A 90 -20.26 -2.19 -1.20
N ASP A 91 -19.68 -2.01 -2.40
CA ASP A 91 -19.55 -3.08 -3.40
C ASP A 91 -18.43 -4.05 -3.01
N PRO A 92 -18.75 -5.33 -2.75
CA PRO A 92 -17.75 -6.35 -2.40
C PRO A 92 -16.79 -6.68 -3.55
N ASP A 93 -17.20 -6.46 -4.80
CA ASP A 93 -16.37 -6.73 -5.99
C ASP A 93 -15.33 -5.63 -6.24
N GLU A 94 -15.48 -4.47 -5.59
CA GLU A 94 -14.53 -3.34 -5.63
C GLU A 94 -13.76 -3.16 -4.31
N THR A 95 -13.49 -4.23 -3.58
CA THR A 95 -12.89 -4.15 -2.22
C THR A 95 -11.47 -3.58 -2.18
N TRP A 96 -10.70 -3.65 -3.26
CA TRP A 96 -9.34 -3.10 -3.32
C TRP A 96 -8.98 -2.49 -4.67
N THR A 97 -8.01 -1.56 -4.65
CA THR A 97 -7.38 -1.02 -5.85
C THR A 97 -5.92 -1.45 -5.88
N ALA A 98 -5.43 -1.84 -7.06
CA ALA A 98 -4.01 -2.03 -7.34
C ALA A 98 -3.48 -0.83 -8.12
N VAL A 99 -2.42 -0.19 -7.62
CA VAL A 99 -1.69 0.85 -8.34
C VAL A 99 -0.30 0.32 -8.66
N GLU A 100 0.06 0.34 -9.94
CA GLU A 100 1.39 -0.06 -10.38
C GLU A 100 2.47 0.85 -9.77
N PHE A 101 3.62 0.26 -9.46
CA PHE A 101 4.72 0.96 -8.83
C PHE A 101 5.14 2.20 -9.62
N GLY A 102 5.27 3.32 -8.91
CA GLY A 102 5.67 4.60 -9.50
C GLY A 102 4.57 5.31 -10.31
N GLN A 103 3.40 4.69 -10.49
CA GLN A 103 2.26 5.34 -11.13
C GLN A 103 1.51 6.27 -10.16
N PRO A 104 0.83 7.29 -10.70
CA PRO A 104 -0.17 8.05 -9.97
C PRO A 104 -1.24 7.18 -9.31
N VAL A 105 -1.58 7.53 -8.08
CA VAL A 105 -2.75 6.98 -7.39
C VAL A 105 -4.00 7.70 -7.91
N PRO A 106 -5.05 6.97 -8.33
CA PRO A 106 -6.30 7.57 -8.78
C PRO A 106 -6.93 8.51 -7.75
N ASP A 107 -7.50 9.63 -8.18
CA ASP A 107 -8.09 10.64 -7.27
C ASP A 107 -9.19 10.05 -6.34
N SER A 108 -9.97 9.08 -6.82
CA SER A 108 -10.98 8.36 -6.01
C SER A 108 -10.35 7.61 -4.85
N ALA A 109 -9.21 6.96 -5.08
CA ALA A 109 -8.44 6.26 -4.07
C ALA A 109 -7.81 7.21 -3.06
N VAL A 110 -7.27 8.34 -3.53
CA VAL A 110 -6.70 9.38 -2.67
C VAL A 110 -7.76 9.93 -1.71
N ARG A 111 -8.97 10.22 -2.21
CA ARG A 111 -10.09 10.67 -1.38
C ARG A 111 -10.44 9.64 -0.30
N ALA A 112 -10.55 8.36 -0.65
CA ALA A 112 -10.83 7.30 0.33
C ALA A 112 -9.80 7.28 1.47
N MET A 113 -8.51 7.42 1.16
CA MET A 113 -7.46 7.49 2.19
C MET A 113 -7.56 8.74 3.08
N LEU A 114 -7.91 9.90 2.51
CA LEU A 114 -8.07 11.14 3.26
C LEU A 114 -9.30 11.11 4.18
N PHE A 115 -10.38 10.46 3.75
CA PHE A 115 -11.55 10.27 4.61
C PHE A 115 -11.19 9.47 5.86
N TYR A 116 -10.40 8.39 5.75
CA TYR A 116 -9.91 7.65 6.91
C TYR A 116 -9.10 8.51 7.89
N ASP A 117 -8.22 9.38 7.38
CA ASP A 117 -7.36 10.26 8.21
C ASP A 117 -8.18 11.31 8.98
N MET A 118 -9.27 11.81 8.38
CA MET A 118 -10.11 12.88 8.95
C MET A 118 -11.31 12.40 9.77
N SER A 119 -11.78 11.16 9.58
CA SER A 119 -13.09 10.70 10.12
C SER A 119 -13.03 9.79 11.34
N SER A 120 -11.88 9.59 12.01
CA SER A 120 -11.85 8.73 13.21
C SER A 120 -11.99 9.48 14.55
N PRO A 121 -13.13 9.34 15.26
CA PRO A 121 -13.15 9.04 16.69
C PRO A 121 -12.75 7.57 16.96
N PRO A 122 -12.42 7.17 18.20
CA PRO A 122 -11.78 5.89 18.53
C PRO A 122 -12.65 4.64 18.28
N ASP A 123 -13.96 4.80 18.09
CA ASP A 123 -14.95 3.73 18.24
C ASP A 123 -15.63 3.26 16.94
N CYS A 124 -15.04 3.49 15.76
CA CYS A 124 -15.60 2.91 14.52
C CYS A 124 -15.29 1.39 14.41
N GLY A 125 -16.11 0.59 15.09
CA GLY A 125 -16.08 -0.87 15.07
C GLY A 125 -16.67 -1.53 13.81
N VAL A 126 -16.46 -0.99 12.61
CA VAL A 126 -17.15 -1.54 11.41
C VAL A 126 -16.23 -1.97 10.26
N LEU A 127 -14.96 -1.56 10.19
CA LEU A 127 -14.09 -2.01 9.09
C LEU A 127 -12.71 -2.42 9.60
N SER A 128 -12.65 -3.61 10.19
CA SER A 128 -11.40 -4.37 10.25
C SER A 128 -11.09 -4.89 8.85
N SER A 129 -10.56 -4.01 7.97
CA SER A 129 -9.89 -4.44 6.73
C SER A 129 -8.56 -5.10 7.10
N LEU A 130 -8.68 -6.23 7.79
CA LEU A 130 -7.59 -7.14 8.07
C LEU A 130 -7.31 -7.84 6.75
N TRP A 131 -6.17 -7.51 6.17
CA TRP A 131 -5.65 -8.33 5.11
C TRP A 131 -5.30 -9.70 5.67
N VAL A 132 -6.08 -10.70 5.30
CA VAL A 132 -5.78 -12.08 5.65
C VAL A 132 -4.93 -12.64 4.52
N PHE A 133 -3.67 -12.99 4.83
CA PHE A 133 -2.85 -13.75 3.90
C PHE A 133 -3.50 -15.13 3.70
N PRO A 134 -3.89 -15.51 2.48
CA PRO A 134 -4.41 -16.85 2.24
C PRO A 134 -3.24 -17.84 2.27
N SER A 135 -2.77 -18.18 3.47
CA SER A 135 -1.79 -19.25 3.69
C SER A 135 -2.34 -20.65 3.32
N LEU A 136 -3.59 -20.72 2.83
CA LEU A 136 -4.35 -21.95 2.62
C LEU A 136 -4.95 -22.14 1.22
N VAL A 137 -4.80 -21.19 0.29
CA VAL A 137 -5.43 -21.37 -1.05
C VAL A 137 -4.72 -22.45 -1.88
N TYR A 138 -3.44 -22.71 -1.61
CA TYR A 138 -2.77 -23.95 -2.04
C TYR A 138 -1.84 -24.42 -0.92
N GLY A 139 -2.26 -25.47 -0.21
CA GLY A 139 -1.41 -26.22 0.70
C GLY A 139 -0.18 -26.78 -0.02
N SER A 140 0.87 -27.07 0.75
CA SER A 140 2.15 -27.64 0.33
C SER A 140 2.07 -28.55 -0.92
N GLY A 141 2.86 -28.19 -1.92
CA GLY A 141 3.43 -29.09 -2.91
C GLY A 141 4.93 -28.89 -2.92
#